data_AF-A0A380GZT1-F1
#
_entry.id   AF-A0A380GZT1-F1
#
_cell.length_a   1.000
_cell.length_b   1.000
_cell.length_c   1.000
_cell.angle_alpha   90.00
_cell.angle_beta   90.00
_cell.angle_gamma   90.00
#
_symmetry.space_group_name_H-M   'P 1'
#
loop_
_entity.id
_entity.type
_entity.pdbx_description
1 polymer ?
#
loop_
_entity_poly.entity_id
_entity_poly.type
_entity_poly.pdbx_seq_one_letter_code
_entity_poly.pdbx_strand_id
1 'polypeptide(L)'
;MSEAETGSPTRGGRPSTYVVKVDGGYKLNGVKTFTSMSKALTHFIVGAYVEETESVVFFLVPRSYKGVEVSENWNMVGMRATESHDLVLNDVVIPNDNYVESHRQSQPN
;
A
#
# COMPACT_ATOMS: atom_id res chain seq x y z
N MET A 1 2.17 -6.07 0.42
CA MET A 1 1.47 -6.07 -0.89
C MET A 1 2.47 -5.74 -1.99
N SER A 2 2.31 -6.36 -3.15
CA SER A 2 3.22 -6.22 -4.31
C SER A 2 2.90 -4.99 -5.16
N GLU A 3 3.82 -4.63 -6.05
CA GLU A 3 3.61 -3.62 -7.10
C GLU A 3 4.12 -4.15 -8.44
N ALA A 4 3.70 -3.55 -9.55
CA ALA A 4 4.09 -3.99 -10.89
C ALA A 4 5.62 -3.92 -11.11
N GLU A 5 6.26 -2.85 -10.65
CA GLU A 5 7.69 -2.59 -10.90
C GLU A 5 8.61 -3.35 -9.94
N THR A 6 8.16 -3.59 -8.70
CA THR A 6 9.03 -4.07 -7.61
C THR A 6 8.70 -5.50 -7.19
N GLY A 7 7.55 -6.05 -7.59
CA GLY A 7 7.13 -7.39 -7.21
C GLY A 7 6.95 -7.52 -5.68
N SER A 8 7.49 -8.58 -5.08
CA SER A 8 7.38 -8.81 -3.64
C SER A 8 8.23 -7.81 -2.83
N PRO A 9 7.67 -7.09 -1.84
CA PRO A 9 8.42 -6.19 -0.97
C PRO A 9 9.56 -6.88 -0.19
N THR A 10 9.47 -8.20 0.02
CA THR A 10 10.49 -8.97 0.73
C THR A 10 11.84 -9.03 0.01
N ARG A 11 11.91 -8.61 -1.26
CA ARG A 11 13.16 -8.56 -2.04
C ARG A 11 13.95 -7.26 -1.85
N GLY A 12 13.50 -6.37 -0.95
CA GLY A 12 14.24 -5.16 -0.58
C GLY A 12 14.17 -4.02 -1.61
N GLY A 13 13.35 -4.16 -2.66
CA GLY A 13 13.10 -3.07 -3.60
C GLY A 13 12.32 -1.94 -2.96
N ARG A 14 12.76 -0.70 -3.19
CA ARG A 14 12.03 0.51 -2.77
C ARG A 14 10.66 0.55 -3.47
N PRO A 15 9.53 0.58 -2.73
CA PRO A 15 8.21 0.69 -3.33
C PRO A 15 8.03 2.01 -4.10
N SER A 16 7.28 1.98 -5.19
CA SER A 16 6.83 3.17 -5.91
C SER A 16 5.63 3.84 -5.22
N THR A 17 4.85 3.09 -4.42
CA THR A 17 3.87 3.69 -3.51
C THR A 17 4.59 4.53 -2.46
N TYR A 18 4.19 5.78 -2.32
CA TYR A 18 4.85 6.77 -1.47
C TYR A 18 3.85 7.56 -0.64
N VAL A 19 4.35 8.18 0.43
CA VAL A 19 3.60 9.16 1.22
C VAL A 19 4.33 10.49 1.29
N VAL A 20 3.55 11.56 1.41
CA VAL A 20 4.03 12.90 1.74
C VAL A 20 3.38 13.33 3.04
N LYS A 21 4.16 13.93 3.95
CA LYS A 21 3.63 14.45 5.20
C LYS A 21 2.73 15.65 4.92
N VAL A 22 1.58 15.70 5.59
CA VAL A 22 0.62 16.80 5.52
C VAL A 22 0.20 17.20 6.93
N ASP A 23 -0.50 18.31 7.09
CA ASP A 23 -1.01 18.70 8.40
C ASP A 23 -1.94 17.61 8.95
N GLY A 24 -1.64 17.14 10.17
CA GLY A 24 -2.39 16.07 10.82
C GLY A 24 -2.16 14.64 10.31
N GLY A 25 -1.28 14.39 9.33
CA GLY A 25 -1.07 13.03 8.83
C GLY A 25 -0.20 12.88 7.59
N TYR A 26 -0.57 11.93 6.74
CA TYR A 26 0.13 11.56 5.52
C TYR A 26 -0.82 11.55 4.33
N LYS A 27 -0.32 11.89 3.14
CA LYS A 27 -1.02 11.74 1.86
C LYS A 27 -0.36 10.62 1.06
N LEU A 28 -1.11 9.55 0.84
CA LEU A 28 -0.65 8.29 0.22
C LEU A 28 -1.05 8.22 -1.25
N ASN A 29 -0.09 7.84 -2.10
CA ASN A 29 -0.28 7.63 -3.53
C ASN A 29 0.42 6.33 -3.98
N GLY A 30 -0.23 5.56 -4.85
CA GLY A 30 0.37 4.37 -5.45
C GLY A 30 -0.64 3.34 -5.94
N VAL A 31 -0.12 2.22 -6.45
CA VAL A 31 -0.92 1.08 -6.89
C VAL A 31 -0.32 -0.20 -6.33
N LYS A 32 -1.12 -0.97 -5.59
CA LYS A 32 -0.76 -2.31 -5.13
C LYS A 32 -1.41 -3.37 -6.01
N THR A 33 -0.63 -4.34 -6.46
CA THR A 33 -1.11 -5.40 -7.33
C THR A 33 -1.39 -6.68 -6.58
N PHE A 34 -2.31 -7.48 -7.11
CA PHE A 34 -2.69 -8.80 -6.58
C PHE A 34 -3.25 -8.76 -5.15
N THR A 35 -4.16 -7.83 -4.88
CA THR A 35 -4.78 -7.68 -3.56
C THR A 35 -5.87 -8.74 -3.37
N SER A 36 -5.49 -9.92 -2.87
CA SER A 36 -6.44 -11.03 -2.67
C SER A 36 -7.60 -10.68 -1.75
N MET A 37 -8.80 -11.13 -2.15
CA MET A 37 -10.08 -10.83 -1.51
C MET A 37 -10.39 -9.33 -1.43
N SER A 38 -9.78 -8.52 -2.29
CA SER A 38 -9.89 -7.05 -2.29
C SER A 38 -11.33 -6.56 -2.16
N LYS A 39 -12.32 -7.19 -2.81
CA LYS A 39 -13.74 -6.79 -2.75
C LYS A 39 -14.35 -6.93 -1.35
N ALA A 40 -13.90 -7.90 -0.55
CA ALA A 40 -14.42 -8.17 0.78
C ALA A 40 -13.66 -7.43 1.90
N LEU A 41 -12.49 -6.86 1.61
CA LEU A 41 -11.66 -6.18 2.61
C LEU A 41 -12.27 -4.84 3.03
N THR A 42 -12.34 -4.64 4.35
CA THR A 42 -12.70 -3.35 4.98
C THR A 42 -11.48 -2.47 5.23
N HIS A 43 -10.30 -3.07 5.35
CA HIS A 43 -9.03 -2.40 5.64
C HIS A 43 -7.89 -3.03 4.82
N PHE A 44 -6.88 -2.23 4.54
CA PHE A 44 -5.66 -2.62 3.84
C PHE A 44 -4.43 -2.24 4.68
N ILE A 45 -3.43 -3.11 4.74
CA ILE A 45 -2.12 -2.76 5.30
C ILE A 45 -1.18 -2.40 4.15
N VAL A 46 -0.91 -1.12 3.96
CA VAL A 46 -0.16 -0.60 2.82
C VAL A 46 1.24 -0.20 3.27
N GLY A 47 2.25 -0.87 2.70
CA GLY A 47 3.64 -0.41 2.81
C GLY A 47 3.91 0.68 1.77
N ALA A 48 4.39 1.83 2.22
CA ALA A 48 4.72 2.98 1.39
C ALA A 48 6.07 3.57 1.78
N TYR A 49 6.78 4.13 0.80
CA TYR A 49 8.05 4.80 1.05
C TYR A 49 7.83 6.22 1.58
N VAL A 50 8.57 6.59 2.61
CA VAL A 50 8.60 7.94 3.18
C VAL A 50 9.96 8.55 2.85
N GLU A 51 9.98 9.59 2.02
CA GLU A 51 11.23 10.27 1.62
C GLU A 51 11.95 10.89 2.82
N GLU A 52 11.22 11.50 3.75
CA GLU A 52 11.79 12.19 4.93
C GLU A 52 12.63 11.28 5.83
N THR A 53 12.29 10.00 5.90
CA THR A 53 12.97 9.01 6.76
C THR A 53 13.70 7.94 5.97
N GLU A 54 13.71 8.06 4.63
CA GLU A 54 14.26 7.10 3.68
C GLU A 54 13.86 5.64 3.97
N SER A 55 12.63 5.43 4.46
CA SER A 55 12.19 4.13 5.00
C SER A 55 10.82 3.71 4.49
N VAL A 56 10.55 2.41 4.54
CA VAL A 56 9.20 1.89 4.30
C VAL A 56 8.41 1.88 5.60
N VAL A 57 7.23 2.49 5.56
CA VAL A 57 6.27 2.53 6.67
C VAL A 57 4.99 1.82 6.24
N PHE A 58 4.41 1.05 7.16
CA PHE A 58 3.11 0.42 6.98
C PHE A 58 2.00 1.26 7.60
N PHE A 59 0.93 1.45 6.81
CA PHE A 59 -0.26 2.20 7.20
C PHE A 59 -1.49 1.30 7.15
N LEU A 60 -2.38 1.47 8.14
CA LEU A 60 -3.72 0.89 8.09
C LEU A 60 -4.65 1.83 7.32
N VAL A 61 -5.16 1.36 6.18
CA VAL A 61 -6.00 2.15 5.26
C VAL A 61 -7.40 1.56 5.21
N PRO A 62 -8.41 2.22 5.81
CA PRO A 62 -9.80 1.83 5.65
C PRO A 62 -10.26 1.97 4.19
N ARG A 63 -11.05 1.01 3.70
CA ARG A 63 -11.63 1.04 2.36
C ARG A 63 -12.50 2.28 2.11
N SER A 64 -13.14 2.79 3.15
CA SER A 64 -14.04 3.94 3.07
C SER A 64 -13.33 5.28 2.87
N TYR A 65 -12.00 5.32 2.93
CA TYR A 65 -11.26 6.56 2.73
C TYR A 65 -11.39 7.04 1.28
N LYS A 66 -11.53 8.37 1.13
CA LYS A 66 -11.55 9.00 -0.20
C LYS A 66 -10.23 8.73 -0.91
N GLY A 67 -10.33 8.35 -2.18
CA GLY A 67 -9.16 8.04 -3.01
C GLY A 67 -8.68 6.58 -2.94
N VAL A 68 -9.35 5.73 -2.15
CA VAL A 68 -9.14 4.28 -2.14
C VAL A 68 -10.09 3.63 -3.13
N GLU A 69 -9.54 2.92 -4.12
CA GLU A 69 -10.32 2.24 -5.16
C GLU A 69 -9.79 0.81 -5.38
N VAL A 70 -10.70 -0.14 -5.54
CA VAL A 70 -10.36 -1.49 -6.01
C VAL A 70 -10.69 -1.54 -7.50
N SER A 71 -9.66 -1.67 -8.34
CA SER A 71 -9.83 -1.73 -9.79
C SER A 71 -10.27 -3.14 -10.19
N GLU A 72 -11.46 -3.31 -10.75
CA GLU A 72 -12.02 -4.62 -11.07
C GLU A 72 -11.37 -5.31 -12.29
N ASN A 73 -10.06 -5.53 -12.25
CA ASN A 73 -9.22 -5.97 -13.36
C ASN A 73 -8.72 -7.43 -13.24
N TRP A 74 -9.32 -8.25 -12.38
CA TRP A 74 -8.92 -9.64 -12.17
C TRP A 74 -9.53 -10.57 -13.23
N ASN A 75 -8.85 -10.70 -14.38
CA ASN A 75 -9.23 -11.61 -15.46
C ASN A 75 -8.13 -12.64 -15.73
N MET A 76 -8.09 -13.69 -14.90
CA MET A 76 -7.02 -14.70 -14.92
C MET A 76 -7.52 -16.11 -15.25
N VAL A 77 -6.63 -16.94 -15.81
CA VAL A 77 -6.90 -18.34 -16.18
C VAL A 77 -7.24 -19.24 -14.97
N GLY A 78 -6.70 -18.91 -13.80
CA GLY A 78 -6.91 -19.62 -12.55
C GLY A 78 -7.08 -18.66 -11.37
N MET A 79 -7.38 -19.19 -10.19
CA MET A 79 -7.59 -18.39 -8.96
C MET A 79 -8.65 -17.28 -9.12
N ARG A 80 -9.63 -17.43 -10.03
CA ARG A 80 -10.68 -16.43 -10.28
C ARG A 80 -11.41 -16.02 -9.00
N ALA A 81 -11.72 -16.99 -8.15
CA ALA A 81 -12.42 -16.78 -6.88
C ALA A 81 -11.67 -15.92 -5.85
N THR A 82 -10.36 -15.66 -6.02
CA THR A 82 -9.63 -14.80 -5.07
C THR A 82 -9.89 -13.32 -5.29
N GLU A 83 -10.45 -12.91 -6.44
CA GLU A 83 -10.73 -11.50 -6.76
C GLU A 83 -9.53 -10.60 -6.40
N SER A 84 -8.33 -11.01 -6.84
CA SER A 84 -7.04 -10.39 -6.49
C SER A 84 -6.77 -9.11 -7.28
N HIS A 85 -7.74 -8.21 -7.29
CA HIS A 85 -7.71 -6.93 -7.97
C HIS A 85 -6.57 -6.02 -7.51
N ASP A 86 -6.29 -5.01 -8.31
CA ASP A 86 -5.38 -3.94 -7.92
C ASP A 86 -6.08 -2.95 -6.96
N LEU A 87 -5.31 -2.45 -6.00
CA LEU A 87 -5.69 -1.39 -5.08
C LEU A 87 -5.04 -0.09 -5.54
N VAL A 88 -5.86 0.88 -5.96
CA VAL A 88 -5.45 2.21 -6.38
C VAL A 88 -5.60 3.16 -5.21
N LEU A 89 -4.55 3.95 -4.95
CA LEU A 89 -4.47 4.93 -3.88
C LEU A 89 -4.14 6.27 -4.51
N ASN A 90 -5.11 7.18 -4.52
CA ASN A 90 -5.00 8.50 -5.14
C ASN A 90 -5.28 9.60 -4.11
N ASP A 91 -4.22 10.26 -3.65
CA ASP A 91 -4.27 11.32 -2.64
C ASP A 91 -5.06 10.94 -1.38
N VAL A 92 -4.84 9.72 -0.88
CA VAL A 92 -5.50 9.21 0.32
C VAL A 92 -4.91 9.86 1.57
N VAL A 93 -5.71 10.60 2.33
CA VAL A 93 -5.27 11.23 3.58
C VAL A 93 -5.41 10.24 4.74
N ILE A 94 -4.31 9.99 5.45
CA ILE A 94 -4.19 9.04 6.53
C ILE A 94 -3.77 9.77 7.81
N PRO A 95 -4.58 9.73 8.89
CA PRO A 95 -4.20 10.29 10.19
C PRO A 95 -2.95 9.60 10.76
N ASN A 96 -2.20 10.31 11.60
CA ASN A 96 -1.00 9.75 12.26
C ASN A 96 -1.30 8.47 13.07
N ASP A 97 -2.50 8.35 13.63
CA ASP A 97 -2.93 7.20 14.45
C ASP A 97 -2.99 5.88 13.66
N ASN A 98 -3.00 5.95 12.32
CA ASN A 98 -3.03 4.79 11.43
C ASN A 98 -1.62 4.31 11.05
N TYR A 99 -0.58 4.90 11.64
CA TYR A 99 0.79 4.42 11.55
C TYR A 99 0.92 3.07 12.26
N VAL A 100 1.39 2.03 11.54
CA VAL A 100 1.52 0.68 12.10
C VAL A 100 2.95 0.41 12.54
N GLU A 101 3.91 0.47 11.61
CA GLU A 101 5.31 0.13 11.87
C GLU A 101 6.23 0.70 10.77
N SER A 102 7.45 1.10 11.12
CA SER A 102 8.54 1.33 10.16
C SER A 102 9.48 0.14 10.08
N HIS A 103 9.77 -0.32 8.86
CA HIS A 103 10.87 -1.24 8.65
C HIS A 103 12.18 -0.44 8.56
N ARG A 104 12.93 -0.37 9.67
CA ARG A 104 14.27 0.21 9.69
C ARG A 104 15.24 -0.86 9.19
N GLN A 105 15.95 -0.64 8.08
CA GLN A 105 17.09 -1.50 7.76
C GLN A 105 18.11 -1.34 8.88
N SER A 106 18.47 -2.44 9.56
CA SER A 106 19.62 -2.46 10.44
C SER A 106 20.84 -2.17 9.58
N GLN A 107 21.52 -1.04 9.81
CA GLN A 107 22.84 -0.83 9.22
C GLN A 107 23.76 -1.95 9.75
N PRO A 108 24.47 -2.68 8.87
CA PRO A 108 25.56 -3.52 9.34
C PRO A 108 26.70 -2.62 9.85
N ASN A 109 27.25 -2.97 11.01
CA ASN A 109 28.43 -2.33 11.60
C ASN A 109 29.67 -2.47 10.71
#